data_AF-A0A940BX39-F1
#
_entry.id   AF-A0A940BX39-F1
#
_cell.length_a   1.000
_cell.length_b   1.000
_cell.length_c   1.000
_cell.angle_alpha   90.00
_cell.angle_beta   90.00
_cell.angle_gamma   90.00
#
_symmetry.space_group_name_H-M   'P 1'
#
loop_
_entity.id
_entity.type
_entity.pdbx_description
1 polymer ?
#
loop_
_entity_poly.entity_id
_entity_poly.type
_entity_poly.pdbx_seq_one_letter_code
_entity_poly.pdbx_strand_id
1 'polypeptide(L)'
;AKAGAALKSFAFGQGYCIPDDTPFVQKLIGVFNERTGENMKPMHIGGGTYARHLPNAVSFGPENYLCEAHAHVANEFIDLEQLYFNCCMIADAIIALACE
;
A
#
# COMPACT_ATOMS: atom_id res chain seq x y z
N ALA A 1 -9.13 -22.66 -34.54
CA ALA A 1 -10.58 -22.41 -34.37
C ALA A 1 -10.80 -20.91 -34.23
N LYS A 2 -11.77 -20.32 -34.95
CA LYS A 2 -12.16 -18.92 -34.72
C LYS A 2 -12.88 -18.87 -33.37
N ALA A 3 -12.29 -18.22 -32.38
CA ALA A 3 -13.01 -17.91 -31.15
C ALA A 3 -14.26 -17.10 -31.55
N GLY A 4 -15.46 -17.51 -31.11
CA GLY A 4 -16.73 -16.85 -31.44
C GLY A 4 -16.89 -15.45 -30.79
N ALA A 5 -15.79 -14.79 -30.45
CA ALA A 5 -15.72 -13.52 -29.76
C ALA A 5 -14.59 -12.66 -30.35
N ALA A 6 -14.77 -11.34 -30.28
CA ALA A 6 -13.78 -10.36 -30.69
C ALA A 6 -13.52 -9.36 -29.55
N LEU A 7 -12.24 -9.06 -29.30
CA LEU A 7 -11.81 -8.00 -28.38
C LEU A 7 -12.19 -6.64 -28.98
N LYS A 8 -13.03 -5.86 -28.28
CA LYS A 8 -13.38 -4.50 -28.73
C LYS A 8 -12.31 -3.47 -28.39
N SER A 9 -11.78 -3.54 -27.17
CA SER A 9 -10.79 -2.59 -26.67
C SER A 9 -10.14 -3.12 -25.40
N PHE A 10 -8.91 -2.68 -25.16
CA PHE A 10 -8.23 -2.81 -23.89
C PHE A 10 -7.38 -1.55 -23.68
N ALA A 11 -7.07 -1.24 -22.42
CA ALA A 11 -6.17 -0.16 -22.07
C ALA A 11 -5.20 -0.65 -20.99
N PHE A 12 -3.95 -0.20 -21.08
CA PHE A 12 -2.94 -0.42 -20.06
C PHE A 12 -2.56 0.92 -19.44
N GLY A 13 -2.63 1.01 -18.12
CA GLY A 13 -2.08 2.15 -17.39
C GLY A 13 -0.57 2.04 -17.26
N GLN A 14 0.14 3.17 -17.31
CA GLN A 14 1.57 3.19 -17.01
C GLN A 14 1.81 2.78 -15.55
N GLY A 15 2.80 1.91 -15.33
CA GLY A 15 3.25 1.57 -13.99
C GLY A 15 3.78 2.81 -13.25
N TYR A 16 3.64 2.81 -11.93
CA TYR A 16 4.15 3.88 -11.07
C TYR A 16 5.00 3.26 -9.97
N CYS A 17 6.21 3.79 -9.79
CA CYS A 17 7.22 3.26 -8.88
C CYS A 17 8.14 4.41 -8.45
N ILE A 18 8.50 4.44 -7.17
CA ILE A 18 9.50 5.33 -6.59
C ILE A 18 10.66 4.45 -6.11
N PRO A 19 11.93 4.86 -6.31
CA PRO A 19 13.08 4.09 -5.84
C PRO A 19 13.03 3.83 -4.33
N ASP A 20 13.38 2.61 -3.92
CA ASP A 20 13.31 2.17 -2.52
C ASP A 20 14.19 3.03 -1.61
N ASP A 21 15.35 3.48 -2.10
CA ASP A 21 16.33 4.31 -1.40
C ASP A 21 15.91 5.78 -1.25
N THR A 22 14.74 6.17 -1.77
CA THR A 22 14.20 7.51 -1.59
C THR A 22 14.03 7.81 -0.10
N PRO A 23 14.50 8.96 0.43
CA PRO A 23 14.55 9.21 1.88
C PRO A 23 13.22 9.02 2.62
N PHE A 24 12.11 9.50 2.04
CA PHE A 24 10.79 9.35 2.68
C PHE A 24 10.28 7.90 2.64
N VAL A 25 10.68 7.11 1.63
CA VAL A 25 10.35 5.68 1.55
C VAL A 25 11.09 4.91 2.63
N GLN A 26 12.38 5.20 2.83
CA GLN A 26 13.18 4.63 3.91
C GLN A 26 12.63 5.01 5.28
N LYS A 27 12.16 6.25 5.45
CA LYS A 27 11.53 6.67 6.71
C LYS A 27 10.24 5.88 6.99
N LEU A 28 9.37 5.73 5.98
CA LEU A 28 8.11 5.00 6.12
C LEU A 28 8.31 3.50 6.43
N ILE A 29 9.25 2.83 5.76
CA ILE A 29 9.55 1.42 6.09
C ILE A 29 10.21 1.29 7.47
N GLY A 30 10.97 2.29 7.91
CA GLY A 30 11.48 2.40 9.27
C GLY A 30 10.35 2.42 10.31
N VAL A 31 9.36 3.29 10.14
CA VAL A 31 8.16 3.35 11.01
C VAL A 31 7.47 2.00 11.11
N PHE A 32 7.29 1.32 9.98
CA PHE A 32 6.69 -0.02 9.97
C PHE A 32 7.50 -1.00 10.82
N ASN A 33 8.82 -1.08 10.58
CA ASN A 33 9.72 -2.00 11.27
C ASN A 33 9.83 -1.69 12.77
N GLU A 34 9.85 -0.41 13.16
CA GLU A 34 9.88 0.00 14.57
C GLU A 34 8.62 -0.42 15.33
N ARG A 35 7.44 -0.23 14.74
CA ARG A 35 6.16 -0.57 15.37
C ARG A 35 5.91 -2.08 15.42
N THR A 36 6.38 -2.82 14.41
CA THR A 36 6.14 -4.27 14.29
C THR A 36 7.24 -5.12 14.92
N GLY A 37 8.46 -4.59 15.04
CA GLY A 37 9.66 -5.36 15.36
C GLY A 37 10.20 -6.19 14.19
N GLU A 38 9.62 -6.05 13.00
CA GLU A 38 10.03 -6.77 11.80
C GLU A 38 11.21 -6.08 11.09
N ASN A 39 11.76 -6.75 10.07
CA ASN A 39 12.81 -6.20 9.21
C ASN A 39 12.39 -6.29 7.72
N MET A 40 11.26 -5.66 7.41
CA MET A 40 10.68 -5.64 6.08
C MET A 40 11.37 -4.64 5.16
N LYS A 41 11.20 -4.86 3.86
CA LYS A 41 11.66 -3.98 2.78
C LYS A 41 10.45 -3.42 2.02
N PRO A 42 10.59 -2.28 1.32
CA PRO A 42 9.55 -1.78 0.43
C PRO A 42 9.12 -2.83 -0.59
N MET A 43 7.82 -2.88 -0.89
CA MET A 43 7.24 -3.82 -1.85
C MET A 43 6.61 -3.09 -3.02
N HIS A 44 6.66 -3.71 -4.20
CA HIS A 44 6.06 -3.20 -5.44
C HIS A 44 4.93 -4.14 -5.86
N ILE A 45 3.70 -3.64 -5.85
CA ILE A 45 2.50 -4.41 -6.21
C ILE A 45 1.77 -3.77 -7.39
N GLY A 46 1.02 -4.57 -8.16
CA GLY A 46 0.26 -4.11 -9.34
C GLY A 46 -1.01 -3.30 -9.03
N GLY A 47 -1.14 -2.79 -7.81
CA GLY A 47 -2.32 -2.06 -7.34
C GLY A 47 -2.49 -0.69 -8.00
N GLY A 48 -3.74 -0.25 -8.12
CA GLY A 48 -4.12 1.02 -8.74
C GLY A 48 -4.37 2.16 -7.74
N THR A 49 -3.42 2.43 -6.85
CA THR A 49 -3.65 3.39 -5.75
C THR A 49 -3.55 4.85 -6.21
N TYR A 50 -4.03 5.77 -5.37
CA TYR A 50 -3.94 7.21 -5.62
C TYR A 50 -2.51 7.76 -5.69
N ALA A 51 -1.51 7.02 -5.20
CA ALA A 51 -0.11 7.45 -5.21
C ALA A 51 0.37 7.81 -6.63
N ARG A 52 -0.13 7.10 -7.65
CA ARG A 52 0.25 7.36 -9.05
C ARG A 52 -0.20 8.72 -9.61
N HIS A 53 -1.12 9.39 -8.93
CA HIS A 53 -1.65 10.69 -9.34
C HIS A 53 -0.94 11.87 -8.66
N LEU A 54 -0.05 11.59 -7.71
CA LEU A 54 0.69 12.59 -6.96
C LEU A 54 2.19 12.45 -7.24
N PRO A 55 2.93 13.56 -7.44
CA PRO A 55 4.38 13.49 -7.54
C PRO A 55 4.97 13.03 -6.20
N ASN A 56 5.95 12.13 -6.25
CA ASN A 56 6.69 11.64 -5.07
C ASN A 56 5.79 11.04 -3.98
N ALA A 57 4.73 10.34 -4.35
CA ALA A 57 3.87 9.64 -3.39
C ALA A 57 4.12 8.13 -3.41
N VAL A 58 3.84 7.45 -2.30
CA VAL A 58 3.74 5.99 -2.24
C VAL A 58 2.46 5.61 -1.50
N SER A 59 2.05 4.36 -1.65
CA SER A 59 1.03 3.78 -0.78
C SER A 59 1.68 3.25 0.47
N PHE A 60 1.10 3.56 1.63
CA PHE A 60 1.60 3.14 2.93
C PHE A 60 0.42 2.79 3.84
N GLY A 61 0.60 1.71 4.59
CA GLY A 61 -0.43 1.17 5.48
C GLY A 61 -0.45 -0.36 5.42
N PRO A 62 -0.65 -1.05 6.54
CA PRO A 62 -0.81 -2.50 6.55
C PRO A 62 -2.25 -2.86 6.16
N GLU A 63 -2.42 -3.55 5.04
CA GLU A 63 -3.69 -4.18 4.70
C GLU A 63 -3.85 -5.50 5.48
N ASN A 64 -2.79 -6.32 5.49
CA ASN A 64 -2.82 -7.71 5.97
C ASN A 64 -1.68 -7.99 6.94
N TYR A 65 -1.73 -7.42 8.14
CA TYR A 65 -0.68 -7.65 9.13
C TYR A 65 -1.13 -8.55 10.28
N LEU A 66 -2.22 -8.20 10.96
CA LEU A 66 -2.78 -8.99 12.06
C LEU A 66 -3.82 -10.00 11.57
N CYS A 67 -4.51 -9.70 10.46
CA CYS A 67 -5.55 -10.55 9.86
C CYS A 67 -5.48 -10.52 8.32
N GLU A 68 -6.27 -11.38 7.67
CA GLU A 68 -6.41 -11.39 6.20
C GLU A 68 -7.21 -10.19 5.67
N ALA A 69 -6.95 -9.79 4.42
CA ALA A 69 -7.71 -8.75 3.71
C ALA A 69 -9.08 -9.31 3.34
N HIS A 70 -10.10 -8.51 3.60
CA HIS A 70 -11.45 -8.77 3.10
C HIS A 70 -11.94 -7.71 2.10
N ALA A 71 -11.03 -6.87 1.59
CA ALA A 71 -11.37 -5.86 0.59
C ALA A 71 -11.95 -6.52 -0.68
N HIS A 72 -13.07 -5.99 -1.17
CA HIS A 72 -13.72 -6.39 -2.42
C HIS A 72 -14.28 -7.83 -2.47
N VAL A 73 -14.46 -8.48 -1.32
CA VAL A 73 -15.15 -9.77 -1.21
C VAL A 73 -16.42 -9.65 -0.36
N ALA A 74 -17.29 -10.66 -0.40
CA ALA A 74 -18.52 -10.67 0.38
C ALA A 74 -18.21 -10.65 1.88
N ASN A 75 -19.02 -9.91 2.66
CA ASN A 75 -18.81 -9.68 4.08
C ASN A 75 -17.49 -8.97 4.40
N GLU A 76 -17.10 -7.96 3.63
CA GLU A 76 -15.93 -7.11 3.90
C GLU A 76 -15.99 -6.49 5.32
N PHE A 77 -14.92 -6.67 6.10
CA PHE A 77 -14.77 -6.10 7.44
C PHE A 77 -13.29 -5.84 7.77
N ILE A 78 -13.06 -5.14 8.89
CA ILE A 78 -11.75 -4.99 9.52
C ILE A 78 -11.91 -5.25 11.02
N ASP A 79 -10.97 -6.00 11.61
CA ASP A 79 -10.95 -6.21 13.06
C ASP A 79 -10.61 -4.91 13.80
N LEU A 80 -11.22 -4.69 14.97
CA LEU A 80 -10.98 -3.48 15.75
C LEU A 80 -9.51 -3.32 16.15
N GLU A 81 -8.81 -4.43 16.39
CA GLU A 81 -7.38 -4.43 16.69
C GLU A 81 -6.56 -3.99 15.47
N GLN A 82 -6.84 -4.54 14.28
CA GLN A 82 -6.20 -4.15 13.02
C GLN A 82 -6.47 -2.67 12.70
N LEU A 83 -7.71 -2.21 12.91
CA LEU A 83 -8.08 -0.80 12.72
C LEU A 83 -7.27 0.11 13.65
N TYR A 84 -7.19 -0.21 14.94
CA TYR A 84 -6.44 0.59 15.90
C TYR A 84 -4.95 0.58 15.59
N PHE A 85 -4.39 -0.59 15.27
CA PHE A 85 -3.01 -0.75 14.83
C PHE A 85 -2.69 0.13 13.60
N ASN A 86 -3.57 0.10 12.58
CA ASN A 86 -3.43 0.91 11.38
C ASN A 86 -3.48 2.40 11.68
N CYS A 87 -4.40 2.85 12.54
CA CYS A 87 -4.48 4.25 12.97
C CYS A 87 -3.17 4.71 13.61
N CYS A 88 -2.61 3.92 14.53
CA CYS A 88 -1.36 4.24 15.19
C CYS A 88 -0.16 4.20 14.22
N MET A 89 -0.16 3.29 13.24
CA MET A 89 0.87 3.23 12.18
C MET A 89 0.85 4.49 11.31
N ILE A 90 -0.33 4.95 10.90
CA ILE A 90 -0.49 6.17 10.10
C ILE A 90 -0.11 7.42 10.93
N ALA A 91 -0.44 7.46 12.22
CA ALA A 91 -0.03 8.55 13.09
C ALA A 91 1.50 8.67 13.20
N ASP A 92 2.20 7.55 13.40
CA ASP A 92 3.67 7.53 13.44
C ASP A 92 4.27 8.00 12.11
N ALA A 93 3.71 7.55 10.98
CA ALA A 93 4.18 7.97 9.67
C ALA A 93 4.02 9.49 9.45
N ILE A 94 2.91 10.07 9.90
CA ILE A 94 2.70 11.52 9.84
C ILE A 94 3.74 12.24 10.71
N ILE A 95 3.96 11.77 11.94
CA ILE A 95 4.96 12.36 12.85
C ILE A 95 6.35 12.29 12.22
N ALA A 96 6.75 11.12 11.72
CA ALA A 96 8.06 10.91 11.12
C ALA A 96 8.26 11.82 9.88
N LEU A 97 7.24 12.03 9.06
CA LEU A 97 7.34 12.84 7.85
C LEU A 97 7.20 14.36 8.07
N ALA A 98 6.48 14.78 9.10
CA ALA A 98 6.07 16.19 9.26
C ALA A 98 6.62 16.89 10.52
N CYS A 99 7.12 16.14 11.50
CA CYS A 99 7.59 16.69 12.78
C CYS A 99 9.10 16.55 13.01
N GLU A 100 9.83 15.93 12.06
CA GLU A 100 11.29 15.81 12.05
C GLU A 100 11.92 16.62 10.93
#